data_AF-W1X4T0-F1
#
_entry.id   AF-W1X4T0-F1
#
_cell.length_a   1.000
_cell.length_b   1.000
_cell.length_c   1.000
_cell.angle_alpha   90.00
_cell.angle_beta   90.00
_cell.angle_gamma   90.00
#
_symmetry.space_group_name_H-M   'P 1'
#
loop_
_entity.id
_entity.type
_entity.pdbx_description
1 polymer ?
#
loop_
_entity_poly.entity_id
_entity_poly.type
_entity_poly.pdbx_seq_one_letter_code
_entity_poly.pdbx_strand_id
1 'polypeptide(L)'
;MRKFIFVLLTLLLVSPFSFAMKGIIWQPQNRDSQVTDTQWQGLMSQLRLQGFDTLVLQWTRYGDAFTQPEQRALLFKRAAAAQQAGLKLIVGLNADPEFFMHQKQSSAALESYLNRLLAADLQQARLWSAAPGVTPDGW
;
A
#
# COMPACT_ATOMS: atom_id res chain seq x y z
N MET A 1 19.21 42.37 -20.03
CA MET A 1 18.04 41.77 -20.70
C MET A 1 18.37 40.41 -21.31
N ARG A 2 19.26 40.32 -22.32
CA ARG A 2 19.56 39.03 -22.99
C ARG A 2 20.12 37.92 -22.08
N LYS A 3 21.03 38.26 -21.16
CA LYS A 3 21.59 37.30 -20.18
C LYS A 3 20.54 36.76 -19.19
N PHE A 4 19.58 37.60 -18.79
CA PHE A 4 18.48 37.21 -17.91
C PHE A 4 17.53 36.23 -18.61
N ILE A 5 17.23 36.45 -19.90
CA ILE A 5 16.42 35.55 -20.71
C ILE A 5 17.10 34.17 -20.84
N PHE A 6 18.42 34.15 -21.06
CA PHE A 6 19.18 32.90 -21.12
C PHE A 6 19.17 32.14 -19.78
N VAL A 7 19.32 32.84 -18.65
CA VAL A 7 19.26 32.24 -17.31
C VAL A 7 17.85 31.69 -17.00
N LEU A 8 16.80 32.40 -17.42
CA LEU A 8 15.43 31.96 -17.22
C LEU A 8 15.10 30.71 -18.08
N LEU A 9 15.58 30.67 -19.33
CA LEU A 9 15.44 29.53 -20.23
C LEU A 9 16.20 28.31 -19.74
N THR A 10 17.41 28.46 -19.19
CA THR A 10 18.12 27.33 -18.57
C THR A 10 17.40 26.84 -17.33
N LEU A 11 16.93 27.71 -16.44
CA LEU A 11 16.14 27.32 -15.26
C LEU A 11 14.84 26.56 -15.61
N LEU A 12 14.17 26.92 -16.72
CA LEU A 12 12.99 26.19 -17.23
C LEU A 12 13.33 24.78 -17.76
N LEU A 13 14.53 24.60 -18.31
CA LEU A 13 15.02 23.29 -18.77
C LEU A 13 15.48 22.39 -17.62
N VAL A 14 15.84 22.98 -16.47
CA VAL A 14 16.11 22.24 -15.21
C VAL A 14 14.84 22.11 -14.37
N SER A 15 13.66 21.99 -15.01
CA SER A 15 12.44 21.59 -14.31
C SER A 15 12.78 20.40 -13.42
N PRO A 16 12.71 20.52 -12.08
CA PRO A 16 12.91 19.36 -11.24
C PRO A 16 11.86 18.36 -11.70
N PHE A 17 12.29 17.19 -12.16
CA PHE A 17 11.37 16.08 -12.31
C PHE A 17 10.68 15.95 -10.97
N SER A 18 9.39 16.30 -10.92
CA SER A 18 8.59 16.08 -9.73
C SER A 18 8.48 14.56 -9.64
N PHE A 19 9.35 13.96 -8.83
CA PHE A 19 9.27 12.55 -8.44
C PHE A 19 8.13 12.38 -7.44
N ALA A 20 6.94 12.83 -7.81
CA ALA A 20 5.73 12.54 -7.08
C ALA A 20 5.42 11.06 -7.30
N MET A 21 5.31 10.31 -6.20
CA MET A 21 4.81 8.93 -6.23
C MET A 21 3.49 8.91 -7.01
N LYS A 22 3.42 8.07 -8.05
CA LYS A 22 2.18 7.81 -8.77
C LYS A 22 1.59 6.54 -8.19
N GLY A 23 1.08 6.69 -6.98
CA GLY A 23 0.50 5.62 -6.19
C GLY A 23 -0.98 5.42 -6.49
N ILE A 24 -1.41 4.16 -6.48
CA ILE A 24 -2.82 3.79 -6.42
C ILE A 24 -3.10 3.01 -5.14
N ILE A 25 -4.17 3.35 -4.44
CA ILE A 25 -4.58 2.66 -3.22
C ILE A 25 -5.53 1.54 -3.58
N TRP A 26 -5.20 0.32 -3.18
CA TRP A 26 -6.11 -0.81 -3.20
C TRP A 26 -6.60 -1.10 -1.79
N GLN A 27 -7.92 -1.09 -1.64
CA GLN A 27 -8.62 -1.49 -0.42
C GLN A 27 -9.19 -2.89 -0.63
N PRO A 28 -8.59 -3.94 -0.05
CA PRO A 28 -9.08 -5.29 -0.28
C PRO A 28 -10.49 -5.48 0.23
N GLN A 29 -11.32 -6.12 -0.58
CA GLN A 29 -12.68 -6.50 -0.23
C GLN A 29 -12.89 -8.00 -0.47
N ASN A 30 -13.79 -8.63 0.30
CA ASN A 30 -14.11 -10.05 0.11
C ASN A 30 -14.60 -10.36 -1.32
N ARG A 31 -15.26 -9.39 -1.99
CA ARG A 31 -15.72 -9.52 -3.38
C ARG A 31 -14.58 -9.66 -4.40
N ASP A 32 -13.36 -9.23 -4.05
CA ASP A 32 -12.19 -9.31 -4.94
C ASP A 32 -11.74 -10.78 -5.17
N SER A 33 -12.27 -11.72 -4.39
CA SER A 33 -12.15 -13.16 -4.64
C SER A 33 -12.79 -13.62 -5.96
N GLN A 34 -13.73 -12.84 -6.51
CA GLN A 34 -14.39 -13.13 -7.78
C GLN A 34 -13.56 -12.71 -9.00
N VAL A 35 -12.55 -11.86 -8.80
CA VAL A 35 -11.63 -11.43 -9.87
C VAL A 35 -10.71 -12.59 -10.18
N THR A 36 -10.48 -12.92 -11.45
CA THR A 36 -9.52 -14.00 -11.79
C THR A 36 -8.08 -13.51 -11.63
N ASP A 37 -7.12 -14.42 -11.60
CA ASP A 37 -5.69 -14.04 -11.57
C ASP A 37 -5.30 -13.26 -12.83
N THR A 38 -5.78 -13.69 -13.99
CA THR A 38 -5.50 -13.06 -15.29
C THR A 38 -6.07 -11.65 -15.37
N GLN A 39 -7.29 -11.42 -14.87
CA GLN A 39 -7.90 -10.09 -14.81
C GLN A 39 -7.07 -9.15 -13.94
N TRP A 40 -6.63 -9.62 -12.77
CA TRP A 40 -5.83 -8.82 -11.86
C TRP A 40 -4.44 -8.50 -12.41
N GLN A 41 -3.75 -9.50 -12.99
CA GLN A 41 -2.45 -9.28 -13.61
C GLN A 41 -2.55 -8.31 -14.80
N GLY A 42 -3.62 -8.41 -15.59
CA GLY A 42 -3.94 -7.45 -16.64
C GLY A 42 -4.12 -6.04 -16.11
N LEU A 43 -4.87 -5.88 -15.00
CA LEU A 43 -5.06 -4.61 -14.33
C LEU A 43 -3.73 -4.01 -13.84
N MET A 44 -2.89 -4.79 -13.17
CA MET A 44 -1.58 -4.31 -12.68
C MET A 44 -0.67 -3.85 -13.82
N SER A 45 -0.64 -4.62 -14.92
CA SER A 45 0.09 -4.25 -16.13
C SER A 45 -0.44 -2.95 -16.74
N GLN A 46 -1.76 -2.78 -16.82
CA GLN A 46 -2.38 -1.56 -17.31
C GLN A 46 -2.07 -0.34 -16.43
N LEU A 47 -2.09 -0.49 -15.11
CA LEU A 47 -1.70 0.57 -14.18
C LEU A 47 -0.26 1.01 -14.42
N ARG A 48 0.66 0.06 -14.61
CA ARG A 48 2.06 0.36 -14.93
C ARG A 48 2.20 1.13 -16.25
N LEU A 49 1.45 0.75 -17.28
CA LEU A 49 1.41 1.43 -18.58
C LEU A 49 0.82 2.84 -18.49
N GLN A 50 -0.14 3.06 -17.60
CA GLN A 50 -0.71 4.38 -17.30
C GLN A 50 0.24 5.28 -16.48
N GLY A 51 1.40 4.74 -16.08
CA GLY A 51 2.45 5.48 -15.39
C GLY A 51 2.33 5.45 -13.87
N PHE A 52 1.45 4.63 -13.29
CA PHE A 52 1.54 4.31 -11.87
C PHE A 52 2.82 3.53 -11.60
N ASP A 53 3.44 3.81 -10.47
CA ASP A 53 4.70 3.19 -10.06
C ASP A 53 4.58 2.44 -8.73
N THR A 54 3.47 2.63 -8.00
CA THR A 54 3.30 2.13 -6.64
C THR A 54 1.86 1.65 -6.41
N LEU A 55 1.71 0.45 -5.87
CA LEU A 55 0.47 -0.05 -5.29
C LEU A 55 0.55 0.10 -3.77
N VAL A 56 -0.39 0.81 -3.18
CA VAL A 56 -0.57 0.93 -1.73
C VAL A 56 -1.71 -0.01 -1.32
N LEU A 57 -1.36 -1.14 -0.73
CA LEU A 57 -2.31 -2.05 -0.10
C LEU A 57 -2.75 -1.43 1.22
N GLN A 58 -3.98 -0.93 1.33
CA GLN A 58 -4.36 -0.08 2.47
C GLN A 58 -4.34 -0.81 3.81
N TRP A 59 -4.72 -2.07 3.81
CA TRP A 59 -4.68 -2.93 5.00
C TRP A 59 -4.54 -4.38 4.56
N THR A 60 -3.91 -5.15 5.44
CA THR A 60 -3.75 -6.60 5.27
C THR A 60 -4.67 -7.39 6.19
N ARG A 61 -5.28 -6.69 7.15
CA ARG A 61 -6.36 -7.15 8.01
C ARG A 61 -7.26 -5.97 8.37
N TYR A 62 -8.57 -6.18 8.32
CA TYR A 62 -9.56 -5.17 8.72
C TYR A 62 -10.61 -5.80 9.62
N GLY A 63 -10.50 -5.59 10.93
CA GLY A 63 -11.29 -6.33 11.93
C GLY A 63 -11.13 -7.85 11.76
N ASP A 64 -12.23 -8.51 11.40
CA ASP A 64 -12.29 -9.97 11.16
C ASP A 64 -12.01 -10.37 9.70
N ALA A 65 -11.97 -9.41 8.77
CA ALA A 65 -11.63 -9.66 7.37
C ALA A 65 -10.15 -9.96 7.19
N PHE A 66 -9.84 -10.90 6.28
CA PHE A 66 -8.48 -11.33 5.94
C PHE A 66 -7.72 -12.00 7.10
N THR A 67 -8.46 -12.58 8.06
CA THR A 67 -7.90 -13.40 9.14
C THR A 67 -7.60 -14.83 8.69
N GLN A 68 -8.37 -15.33 7.73
CA GLN A 68 -8.26 -16.71 7.26
C GLN A 68 -7.05 -16.92 6.34
N PRO A 69 -6.36 -18.08 6.42
CA PRO A 69 -5.20 -18.39 5.59
C PRO A 69 -5.44 -18.21 4.08
N GLU A 70 -6.59 -18.62 3.57
CA GLU A 70 -6.95 -18.51 2.15
C GLU A 70 -7.10 -17.06 1.69
N GLN A 71 -7.76 -16.23 2.50
CA GLN A 71 -7.91 -14.80 2.23
C GLN A 71 -6.56 -14.10 2.23
N ARG A 72 -5.66 -14.45 3.16
CA ARG A 72 -4.28 -13.92 3.18
C ARG A 72 -3.45 -14.39 2.00
N ALA A 73 -3.57 -15.66 1.61
CA ALA A 73 -2.89 -16.20 0.44
C ALA A 73 -3.32 -15.47 -0.83
N LEU A 74 -4.60 -15.12 -0.95
CA LEU A 74 -5.09 -14.27 -2.03
C LEU A 74 -4.41 -12.90 -2.01
N LEU A 75 -4.33 -12.22 -0.86
CA LEU A 75 -3.63 -10.92 -0.77
C LEU A 75 -2.17 -11.02 -1.20
N PHE A 76 -1.44 -12.04 -0.76
CA PHE A 76 -0.05 -12.24 -1.17
C PHE A 76 0.08 -12.42 -2.69
N LYS A 77 -0.78 -13.26 -3.28
CA LYS A 77 -0.78 -13.50 -4.72
C LYS A 77 -1.05 -12.22 -5.52
N ARG A 78 -2.01 -11.40 -5.05
CA ARG A 78 -2.36 -10.12 -5.68
C ARG A 78 -1.23 -9.10 -5.57
N ALA A 79 -0.58 -9.03 -4.41
CA ALA A 79 0.58 -8.19 -4.17
C ALA A 79 1.79 -8.60 -5.04
N ALA A 80 2.08 -9.90 -5.12
CA ALA A 80 3.13 -10.43 -5.97
C ALA A 80 2.90 -10.09 -7.46
N ALA A 81 1.66 -10.18 -7.93
CA ALA A 81 1.31 -9.79 -9.30
C ALA A 81 1.55 -8.29 -9.57
N ALA A 82 1.35 -7.42 -8.58
CA ALA A 82 1.66 -5.99 -8.71
C ALA A 82 3.18 -5.77 -8.86
N GLN A 83 3.99 -6.46 -8.07
CA GLN A 83 5.45 -6.38 -8.17
C GLN A 83 5.98 -6.96 -9.48
N GLN A 84 5.40 -8.06 -9.95
CA GLN A 84 5.71 -8.63 -11.27
C GLN A 84 5.37 -7.67 -12.42
N ALA A 85 4.34 -6.82 -12.27
CA ALA A 85 4.03 -5.75 -13.20
C ALA A 85 4.97 -4.52 -13.05
N GLY A 86 5.94 -4.57 -12.15
CA GLY A 86 6.92 -3.50 -11.93
C GLY A 86 6.40 -2.34 -11.08
N LEU A 87 5.36 -2.57 -10.26
CA LEU A 87 4.88 -1.62 -9.25
C LEU A 87 5.63 -1.88 -7.93
N LYS A 88 6.04 -0.80 -7.27
CA LYS A 88 6.44 -0.86 -5.85
C LYS A 88 5.23 -1.22 -5.00
N LEU A 89 5.47 -1.85 -3.86
CA LEU A 89 4.43 -2.30 -2.95
C LEU A 89 4.59 -1.64 -1.59
N ILE A 90 3.63 -0.80 -1.20
CA ILE A 90 3.48 -0.31 0.18
C ILE A 90 2.39 -1.14 0.84
N VAL A 91 2.70 -1.70 2.02
CA VAL A 91 1.83 -2.67 2.70
C VAL A 91 1.28 -2.09 4.01
N GLY A 92 0.01 -1.69 3.99
CA GLY A 92 -0.72 -1.33 5.19
C GLY A 92 -0.94 -2.54 6.11
N LEU A 93 -0.88 -2.33 7.41
CA LEU A 93 -0.86 -3.39 8.42
C LEU A 93 -2.27 -3.74 8.90
N ASN A 94 -2.47 -3.79 10.21
CA ASN A 94 -3.75 -4.10 10.82
C ASN A 94 -4.59 -2.83 10.96
N ALA A 95 -5.81 -2.85 10.42
CA ALA A 95 -6.78 -1.79 10.57
C ALA A 95 -7.89 -2.22 11.55
N ASP A 96 -8.04 -1.49 12.64
CA ASP A 96 -9.16 -1.63 13.56
C ASP A 96 -10.34 -0.76 13.07
N PRO A 97 -11.51 -1.34 12.72
CA PRO A 97 -12.68 -0.56 12.32
C PRO A 97 -13.16 0.41 13.41
N GLU A 98 -12.90 0.09 14.68
CA GLU A 98 -13.34 0.89 15.84
C GLU A 98 -12.25 1.85 16.36
N PHE A 99 -11.17 2.08 15.58
CA PHE A 99 -10.05 2.93 15.98
C PHE A 99 -10.49 4.32 16.49
N PHE A 100 -11.45 4.96 15.81
CA PHE A 100 -11.95 6.28 16.20
C PHE A 100 -12.78 6.28 17.48
N MET A 101 -13.37 5.14 17.84
CA MET A 101 -14.08 4.96 19.11
C MET A 101 -13.08 4.74 20.24
N HIS A 102 -12.09 3.88 20.03
CA HIS A 102 -11.03 3.59 21.01
C HIS A 102 -10.17 4.83 21.33
N GLN A 103 -9.93 5.71 20.37
CA GLN A 103 -9.19 6.97 20.60
C GLN A 103 -9.85 7.92 21.61
N LYS A 104 -11.16 7.79 21.86
CA LYS A 104 -11.90 8.65 22.80
C LYS A 104 -11.87 8.17 24.24
N GLN A 105 -11.22 7.03 24.49
CA GLN A 105 -11.11 6.44 25.83
C GLN A 105 -10.18 7.26 26.74
N SER A 106 -10.18 6.96 28.04
CA SER A 106 -9.24 7.56 28.98
C SER A 106 -7.78 7.23 28.61
N SER A 107 -6.82 8.05 29.04
CA SER A 107 -5.40 7.86 28.69
C SER A 107 -4.88 6.46 29.03
N ALA A 108 -5.25 5.90 30.19
CA ALA A 108 -4.84 4.56 30.58
C ALA A 108 -5.43 3.46 29.67
N ALA A 109 -6.69 3.60 29.25
CA ALA A 109 -7.32 2.67 28.32
C ALA A 109 -6.75 2.81 26.90
N LEU A 110 -6.46 4.05 26.48
CA LEU A 110 -5.85 4.36 25.20
C LEU A 110 -4.45 3.77 25.08
N GLU A 111 -3.61 3.88 26.11
CA GLU A 111 -2.27 3.25 26.12
C GLU A 111 -2.37 1.73 25.94
N SER A 112 -3.24 1.09 26.72
CA SER A 112 -3.49 -0.35 26.61
C SER A 112 -3.97 -0.74 25.21
N TYR A 113 -4.84 0.07 24.62
CA TYR A 113 -5.34 -0.11 23.26
C TYR A 113 -4.23 0.02 22.21
N LEU A 114 -3.45 1.10 22.23
CA LEU A 114 -2.37 1.34 21.27
C LEU A 114 -1.29 0.26 21.35
N ASN A 115 -0.98 -0.26 22.55
CA ASN A 115 -0.07 -1.39 22.71
C ASN A 115 -0.59 -2.67 22.04
N ARG A 116 -1.90 -2.94 22.12
CA ARG A 116 -2.52 -4.07 21.39
C ARG A 116 -2.50 -3.84 19.88
N LEU A 117 -2.78 -2.61 19.43
CA LEU A 117 -2.74 -2.25 18.01
C LEU A 117 -1.33 -2.43 17.44
N LEU A 118 -0.30 -1.92 18.13
CA LEU A 118 1.11 -2.10 17.77
C LEU A 118 1.50 -3.58 17.70
N ALA A 119 1.06 -4.40 18.66
CA ALA A 119 1.34 -5.83 18.63
C ALA A 119 0.73 -6.52 17.39
N ALA A 120 -0.50 -6.13 17.02
CA ALA A 120 -1.17 -6.63 15.82
C ALA A 120 -0.47 -6.16 14.53
N ASP A 121 -0.02 -4.91 14.48
CA ASP A 121 0.74 -4.35 13.36
C ASP A 121 2.07 -5.05 13.16
N LEU A 122 2.85 -5.25 14.23
CA LEU A 122 4.11 -5.99 14.18
C LEU A 122 3.90 -7.44 13.73
N GLN A 123 2.78 -8.06 14.10
CA GLN A 123 2.44 -9.40 13.63
C GLN A 123 2.19 -9.40 12.11
N GLN A 124 1.44 -8.44 11.58
CA GLN A 124 1.25 -8.30 10.13
C GLN A 124 2.57 -8.01 9.42
N ALA A 125 3.39 -7.11 9.95
CA ALA A 125 4.67 -6.76 9.35
C ALA A 125 5.61 -7.97 9.23
N ARG A 126 5.71 -8.79 10.29
CA ARG A 126 6.49 -10.04 10.26
C ARG A 126 5.94 -11.04 9.26
N LEU A 127 4.61 -11.21 9.21
CA LEU A 127 3.94 -12.12 8.28
C LEU A 127 4.23 -11.72 6.83
N TRP A 128 4.13 -10.43 6.50
CA TRP A 128 4.36 -9.91 5.14
C TRP A 128 5.83 -9.85 4.76
N SER A 129 6.74 -9.62 5.71
CA SER A 129 8.18 -9.67 5.47
C SER A 129 8.66 -11.10 5.16
N ALA A 130 7.95 -12.11 5.66
CA ALA A 130 8.26 -13.53 5.43
C ALA A 130 7.47 -14.14 4.27
N ALA A 131 6.59 -13.37 3.61
CA ALA A 131 5.72 -13.89 2.56
C ALA A 131 6.52 -14.18 1.28
N PRO A 132 6.47 -15.42 0.73
CA PRO A 132 7.23 -15.77 -0.45
C PRO A 132 6.72 -15.01 -1.68
N GLY A 133 7.63 -14.48 -2.48
CA GLY A 133 7.30 -13.77 -3.72
C GLY A 133 6.74 -12.35 -3.51
N VAL A 134 6.76 -11.85 -2.28
CA VAL A 134 6.38 -10.48 -1.94
C VAL A 134 7.52 -9.82 -1.17
N THR A 135 7.90 -8.61 -1.57
CA THR A 135 8.91 -7.81 -0.88
C THR A 135 8.36 -6.41 -0.66
N PRO A 136 7.84 -6.06 0.52
CA PRO A 136 7.35 -4.71 0.77
C PRO A 136 8.45 -3.67 0.53
N ASP A 137 8.15 -2.64 -0.27
CA ASP A 137 8.99 -1.46 -0.46
C ASP A 137 8.77 -0.42 0.65
N GLY A 138 7.67 -0.57 1.42
CA GLY A 138 7.31 0.26 2.56
C GLY A 138 6.09 -0.28 3.32
N TRP A 139 5.75 0.40 4.42
CA TRP A 139 4.59 0.12 5.28
C TRP A 139 3.63 1.31 5.28
#